data_AF-A0A914LK22-F1
#
_entry.id   AF-A0A914LK22-F1
#
_cell.length_a   1.000
_cell.length_b   1.000
_cell.length_c   1.000
_cell.angle_alpha   90.00
_cell.angle_beta   90.00
_cell.angle_gamma   90.00
#
_symmetry.space_group_name_H-M   'P 1'
#
loop_
_entity.id
_entity.type
_entity.pdbx_description
1 polymer ?
#
loop_
_entity_poly.entity_id
_entity_poly.type
_entity_poly.pdbx_seq_one_letter_code
_entity_poly.pdbx_strand_id
1 'polypeptide(L)'
;MDKENSLLEKQAEELAYQLEDDQRSYDSALNDRDTQIRRMRDECQALMVELQMLLDTKQTLDAEIAIYRRMLEGEEDRAGLKQLVEQVVRTHQIKQSDESESTRTLRGEKSSRQSYQRFAKGNVSILETSSEGKYIVLENTHRSKEEPIGEWKLRRRIDGRREIVYTFPRDFVLRPGKTVKIWANGHGIHSPPDQLVYEGEDTFGVGYNVQTILYNRENEERASLIQRSSGRQ
;
A
#
# COMPACT_ATOMS: atom_id res chain seq x y z
N MET A 1 35.63 -25.69 -53.80
CA MET A 1 35.03 -26.50 -52.72
C MET A 1 35.81 -26.31 -51.42
N ASP A 2 37.09 -26.65 -51.34
CA ASP A 2 37.85 -26.54 -50.06
C ASP A 2 38.00 -25.12 -49.50
N LYS A 3 38.22 -24.11 -50.35
CA LYS A 3 38.31 -22.71 -49.90
C LYS A 3 36.98 -22.15 -49.38
N GLU A 4 35.87 -22.61 -49.92
CA GLU A 4 34.53 -22.16 -49.56
C GLU A 4 34.09 -22.82 -48.26
N ASN A 5 34.37 -24.12 -48.09
CA ASN A 5 34.22 -24.82 -46.81
C ASN A 5 35.08 -24.18 -45.71
N SER A 6 36.34 -23.82 -46.01
CA SER A 6 37.20 -23.14 -45.03
C SER A 6 36.69 -21.75 -44.64
N LEU A 7 36.04 -21.03 -45.56
CA LEU A 7 35.45 -19.73 -45.25
C LEU A 7 34.20 -19.86 -44.38
N LEU A 8 33.37 -20.86 -44.67
CA LEU A 8 32.16 -21.17 -43.91
C LEU A 8 32.50 -21.68 -42.50
N GLU A 9 33.54 -22.50 -42.34
CA GLU A 9 34.03 -22.93 -41.02
C GLU A 9 34.49 -21.74 -40.17
N LYS A 10 35.23 -20.81 -40.75
CA LYS A 10 35.64 -19.58 -40.04
C LYS A 10 34.45 -18.72 -39.64
N GLN A 11 33.47 -18.55 -40.52
CA GLN A 11 32.25 -17.81 -40.17
C GLN A 11 31.44 -18.48 -39.07
N ALA A 12 31.36 -19.82 -39.07
CA ALA A 12 30.68 -20.56 -38.03
C ALA A 12 31.39 -20.42 -36.67
N GLU A 13 32.72 -20.44 -36.66
CA GLU A 13 33.53 -20.26 -35.45
C GLU A 13 33.43 -18.82 -34.91
N GLU A 14 33.44 -17.82 -35.78
CA GLU A 14 33.29 -16.41 -35.43
C GLU A 14 31.88 -16.09 -34.89
N LEU A 15 30.83 -16.66 -35.50
CA LEU A 15 29.46 -16.57 -35.00
C LEU A 15 29.28 -17.29 -33.65
N ALA A 16 29.93 -18.44 -33.46
CA ALA A 16 29.90 -19.15 -32.18
C ALA A 16 30.56 -18.34 -31.07
N TYR A 17 31.71 -17.71 -31.36
CA TYR A 17 32.39 -16.82 -30.42
C TYR A 17 31.51 -15.62 -30.03
N GLN A 18 30.87 -14.99 -31.02
CA GLN A 18 29.98 -13.85 -30.77
C GLN A 18 28.76 -14.24 -29.93
N LEU A 19 28.15 -15.41 -30.20
CA LEU A 19 27.05 -15.92 -29.41
C LEU A 19 27.45 -16.21 -27.96
N GLU A 20 28.66 -16.74 -27.73
CA GLU A 20 29.16 -17.02 -26.39
C GLU A 20 29.45 -15.73 -25.61
N ASP A 21 30.03 -14.71 -26.26
CA ASP A 21 30.28 -13.40 -25.66
C ASP A 21 28.96 -12.69 -25.32
N ASP A 22 28.00 -12.70 -26.24
CA ASP A 22 26.66 -12.14 -26.03
C ASP A 22 25.96 -12.85 -24.85
N GLN A 23 26.01 -14.18 -24.78
CA GLN A 23 25.45 -14.94 -23.66
C GLN A 23 26.07 -14.56 -22.32
N ARG A 24 27.40 -14.46 -22.24
CA ARG A 24 28.09 -14.01 -21.01
C ARG A 24 27.68 -12.60 -20.61
N SER A 25 27.53 -11.71 -21.58
CA SER A 25 27.08 -10.34 -21.36
C SER A 25 25.65 -10.29 -20.82
N TYR A 26 24.73 -11.06 -21.39
CA TYR A 26 23.35 -11.17 -20.93
C TYR A 26 23.26 -11.75 -19.50
N ASP A 27 24.01 -12.82 -19.21
CA ASP A 27 24.02 -13.44 -17.89
C ASP A 27 24.57 -12.48 -16.81
N SER A 28 25.62 -11.72 -17.15
CA SER A 28 26.16 -10.67 -16.28
C SER A 28 25.12 -9.59 -15.99
N ALA A 29 24.43 -9.10 -17.02
CA ALA A 29 23.39 -8.08 -16.87
C ALA A 29 22.21 -8.58 -16.03
N LEU A 30 21.79 -9.83 -16.21
CA LEU A 30 20.75 -10.47 -15.39
C LEU A 30 21.16 -10.55 -13.91
N ASN A 31 22.39 -10.99 -13.64
CA ASN A 31 22.90 -11.08 -12.27
C ASN A 31 22.98 -9.70 -11.58
N ASP A 32 23.36 -8.66 -12.32
CA ASP A 32 23.37 -7.28 -11.81
C ASP A 32 21.96 -6.79 -11.48
N ARG A 33 20.97 -7.10 -12.33
CA ARG A 33 19.55 -6.79 -12.06
C ARG A 33 19.04 -7.55 -10.83
N ASP A 34 19.31 -8.85 -10.72
CA ASP A 34 18.90 -9.65 -9.56
C ASP A 34 19.52 -9.14 -8.26
N THR A 35 20.78 -8.73 -8.31
CA THR A 35 21.47 -8.12 -7.17
C THR A 35 20.82 -6.81 -6.77
N GLN A 36 20.44 -5.97 -7.73
CA GLN A 36 19.72 -4.72 -7.47
C GLN A 36 18.33 -4.98 -6.85
N ILE A 37 17.60 -5.96 -7.38
CA ILE A 37 16.29 -6.37 -6.84
C ILE A 37 16.43 -6.84 -5.39
N ARG A 38 17.46 -7.62 -5.06
CA ARG A 38 17.73 -8.04 -3.67
C ARG A 38 18.01 -6.85 -2.77
N ARG A 39 18.90 -5.94 -3.16
CA ARG A 39 19.20 -4.72 -2.37
C ARG A 39 17.95 -3.89 -2.10
N MET A 40 17.12 -3.66 -3.12
CA MET A 40 15.88 -2.90 -2.94
C MET A 40 14.89 -3.60 -2.01
N ARG A 41 14.79 -4.94 -2.07
CA ARG A 41 13.95 -5.71 -1.15
C ARG A 41 14.44 -5.60 0.29
N ASP A 42 15.74 -5.70 0.51
CA ASP A 42 16.35 -5.58 1.83
C ASP A 42 16.13 -4.17 2.42
N GLU A 43 16.28 -3.13 1.59
CA GLU A 43 16.01 -1.74 1.98
C GLU A 43 14.54 -1.51 2.31
N CYS A 44 13.61 -2.02 1.49
CA CYS A 44 12.18 -1.98 1.81
C CYS A 44 11.86 -2.71 3.12
N GLN A 45 12.52 -3.83 3.40
CA GLN A 45 12.33 -4.57 4.65
C GLN A 45 12.85 -3.79 5.86
N ALA A 46 14.02 -3.15 5.74
CA ALA A 46 14.56 -2.28 6.78
C ALA A 46 13.61 -1.11 7.09
N LEU A 47 13.10 -0.44 6.05
CA LEU A 47 12.14 0.66 6.20
C LEU A 47 10.82 0.21 6.85
N MET A 48 10.33 -1.00 6.56
CA MET A 48 9.15 -1.55 7.23
C MET A 48 9.36 -1.77 8.73
N VAL A 49 10.54 -2.26 9.12
CA VAL A 49 10.88 -2.43 10.55
C VAL A 49 10.98 -1.09 11.25
N GLU A 50 11.66 -0.11 10.64
CA GLU A 50 11.78 1.24 11.20
C GLU A 50 10.42 1.92 11.37
N LEU A 51 9.56 1.83 10.36
CA LEU A 51 8.19 2.35 10.44
C LEU A 51 7.39 1.69 11.57
N GLN A 52 7.53 0.38 11.77
CA GLN A 52 6.86 -0.32 12.86
C GLN A 52 7.34 0.19 14.23
N MET A 53 8.66 0.35 14.42
CA MET A 53 9.22 0.89 15.66
C MET A 53 8.72 2.32 15.94
N LEU A 54 8.59 3.14 14.90
CA LEU A 54 8.07 4.50 15.02
C LEU A 54 6.57 4.50 15.36
N LEU A 55 5.78 3.61 14.74
CA LEU A 55 4.37 3.43 15.05
C LEU A 55 4.15 2.99 16.50
N ASP A 56 4.92 2.02 17.00
CA ASP A 56 4.85 1.57 18.39
C ASP A 56 5.19 2.71 19.37
N THR A 57 6.19 3.52 19.01
CA THR A 57 6.55 4.72 19.78
C THR A 57 5.43 5.75 19.77
N LYS A 58 4.81 6.00 18.61
CA LYS A 58 3.67 6.92 18.49
C LYS A 58 2.47 6.45 19.32
N GLN A 59 2.13 5.15 19.27
CA GLN A 59 1.06 4.58 20.08
C GLN A 59 1.34 4.74 21.58
N THR A 60 2.61 4.59 21.99
CA THR A 60 3.02 4.81 23.38
C THR A 60 2.79 6.27 23.80
N LEU A 61 3.21 7.23 22.97
CA LEU A 61 3.02 8.65 23.23
C LEU A 61 1.55 9.06 23.25
N ASP A 62 0.71 8.51 22.35
CA ASP A 62 -0.73 8.75 22.39
C ASP A 62 -1.37 8.26 23.69
N ALA A 63 -0.94 7.09 24.18
CA ALA A 63 -1.41 6.55 25.44
C ALA A 63 -0.95 7.40 26.63
N GLU A 64 0.29 7.90 26.63
CA GLU A 64 0.77 8.87 27.63
C GLU A 64 -0.06 10.15 27.63
N ILE A 65 -0.32 10.72 26.44
CA ILE A 65 -1.17 11.92 26.31
C ILE A 65 -2.57 11.64 26.86
N ALA A 66 -3.14 10.47 26.59
CA ALA A 66 -4.44 10.07 27.12
C ALA A 66 -4.43 9.94 28.64
N ILE A 67 -3.37 9.38 29.23
CA ILE A 67 -3.15 9.32 30.67
C ILE A 67 -3.09 10.73 31.26
N TYR A 68 -2.27 11.62 30.67
CA TYR A 68 -2.13 13.00 31.14
C TYR A 68 -3.45 13.78 31.09
N ARG A 69 -4.24 13.62 30.01
CA ARG A 69 -5.58 14.25 29.89
C ARG A 69 -6.52 13.76 31.00
N ARG A 70 -6.59 12.44 31.22
CA ARG A 70 -7.43 11.85 32.28
C ARG A 70 -7.02 12.28 33.69
N MET A 71 -5.72 12.42 33.95
CA MET A 71 -5.23 12.91 35.25
C MET A 71 -5.59 14.38 35.50
N LEU A 72 -5.70 15.19 34.44
CA LEU A 72 -6.08 16.61 34.51
C LEU A 72 -7.61 16.81 34.56
N GLU A 73 -8.38 15.91 33.95
CA GLU A 73 -9.86 15.96 33.91
C GLU A 73 -10.52 15.54 35.23
N GLY A 74 -9.77 14.97 36.18
CA GLY A 74 -10.25 14.72 37.55
C GLY A 74 -11.27 13.59 37.70
N GLU A 75 -11.40 12.69 36.71
CA GLU A 75 -12.36 11.59 36.74
C GLU A 75 -11.95 10.42 37.66
N GLU A 76 -12.92 9.87 38.39
CA GLU A 76 -12.78 8.75 39.34
C GLU A 76 -12.55 7.36 38.68
N ASP A 77 -12.28 7.29 37.38
CA ASP A 77 -12.22 6.03 36.63
C ASP A 77 -10.83 5.36 36.69
N ARG A 78 -10.44 4.96 37.91
CA ARG A 78 -9.11 4.40 38.23
C ARG A 78 -8.79 3.10 37.50
N ALA A 79 -9.80 2.33 37.11
CA ALA A 79 -9.61 1.03 36.45
C ALA A 79 -9.09 1.19 35.02
N GLY A 80 -9.70 2.09 34.23
CA GLY A 80 -9.26 2.37 32.86
C GLY A 80 -7.89 3.03 32.79
N LEU A 81 -7.56 3.89 33.79
CA LEU A 81 -6.25 4.50 33.90
C LEU A 81 -5.16 3.47 34.20
N LYS A 82 -5.42 2.52 35.11
CA LYS A 82 -4.47 1.45 35.45
C LYS A 82 -4.14 0.58 34.24
N GLN A 83 -5.14 0.24 33.40
CA GLN A 83 -4.94 -0.56 32.20
C GLN A 83 -4.06 0.15 31.15
N LEU A 84 -4.30 1.45 30.93
CA LEU A 84 -3.48 2.26 30.01
C LEU A 84 -2.04 2.40 30.50
N VAL A 85 -1.85 2.65 31.80
CA VAL A 85 -0.53 2.73 32.43
C VAL A 85 0.22 1.41 32.30
N GLU A 86 -0.43 0.27 32.55
CA GLU A 86 0.19 -1.05 32.45
C GLU A 86 0.65 -1.37 31.01
N GLN A 87 -0.13 -0.95 30.01
CA GLN A 87 0.22 -1.10 28.60
C GLN A 87 1.44 -0.25 28.23
N VAL A 88 1.52 1.00 28.69
CA VAL A 88 2.67 1.89 28.47
C VAL A 88 3.93 1.37 29.17
N VAL A 89 3.80 0.86 30.41
CA VAL A 89 4.92 0.29 31.17
C VAL A 89 5.47 -0.97 30.51
N ARG A 90 4.60 -1.86 30.00
CA ARG A 90 5.03 -3.04 29.23
C ARG A 90 5.84 -2.64 27.99
N THR A 91 5.40 -1.64 27.25
CA THR A 91 6.12 -1.15 26.06
C THR A 91 7.46 -0.51 26.42
N HIS A 92 7.57 0.19 27.56
CA HIS A 92 8.83 0.76 28.04
C HIS A 92 9.82 -0.31 28.54
N GLN A 93 9.34 -1.37 29.20
CA GLN A 93 10.19 -2.48 29.64
C GLN A 93 10.83 -3.21 28.46
N ILE A 94 10.09 -3.36 27.35
CA ILE A 94 10.62 -3.94 26.10
C ILE A 94 11.74 -3.07 25.49
N LYS A 95 11.75 -1.75 25.74
CA LYS A 95 12.81 -0.85 25.27
C LYS A 95 14.05 -0.81 26.17
N GLN A 96 13.95 -1.30 27.41
CA GLN A 96 15.08 -1.34 28.37
C GLN A 96 15.75 -2.72 28.45
N SER A 97 15.16 -3.76 27.86
CA SER A 97 15.75 -5.10 27.78
C SER A 97 15.68 -5.63 26.35
N ASP A 98 16.69 -5.35 25.54
CA ASP A 98 17.29 -6.36 24.64
C ASP A 98 18.48 -5.78 23.87
N GLU A 99 19.66 -6.00 24.45
CA GLU A 99 20.94 -6.15 23.76
C GLU A 99 21.23 -7.66 23.55
N SER A 100 20.20 -8.51 23.39
CA SER A 100 20.39 -9.97 23.30
C SER A 100 19.29 -10.66 22.49
N GLU A 101 19.72 -11.56 21.59
CA GLU A 101 18.90 -12.40 20.73
C GLU A 101 17.77 -13.16 21.45
N SER A 102 16.56 -13.16 20.90
CA SER A 102 15.89 -14.37 20.37
C SER A 102 14.38 -14.18 20.18
N THR A 103 13.93 -14.44 18.95
CA THR A 103 12.68 -15.13 18.59
C THR A 103 11.58 -15.18 19.66
N ARG A 104 10.61 -14.26 19.57
CA ARG A 104 9.30 -14.43 20.24
C ARG A 104 8.23 -14.84 19.23
N THR A 105 7.85 -16.10 19.33
CA THR A 105 6.62 -16.68 18.81
C THR A 105 5.43 -15.91 19.40
N LEU A 106 4.73 -15.17 18.54
CA LEU A 106 3.59 -14.36 18.94
C LEU A 106 2.36 -15.26 19.14
N ARG A 107 1.91 -15.27 20.39
CA ARG A 107 0.69 -15.90 20.89
C ARG A 107 -0.50 -15.25 20.20
N GLY A 108 -1.33 -16.07 19.54
CA GLY A 108 -2.47 -15.62 18.76
C GLY A 108 -3.56 -14.96 19.61
N GLU A 109 -3.75 -13.66 19.40
CA GLU A 109 -5.04 -13.00 19.60
C GLU A 109 -5.80 -13.01 18.27
N LYS A 110 -7.12 -13.15 18.33
CA LYS A 110 -8.06 -13.27 17.21
C LYS A 110 -8.16 -11.97 16.40
N SER A 111 -7.07 -11.53 15.79
CA SER A 111 -7.08 -10.45 14.81
C SER A 111 -7.29 -11.07 13.44
N SER A 112 -8.41 -10.75 12.78
CA SER A 112 -8.53 -11.02 11.35
C SER A 112 -7.40 -10.27 10.65
N ARG A 113 -6.34 -10.97 10.26
CA ARG A 113 -5.18 -10.34 9.63
C ARG A 113 -5.64 -9.80 8.28
N GLN A 114 -5.74 -8.47 8.17
CA GLN A 114 -5.97 -7.78 6.91
C GLN A 114 -4.61 -7.39 6.33
N SER A 115 -4.33 -7.83 5.11
CA SER A 115 -3.17 -7.38 4.35
C SER A 115 -3.59 -6.41 3.25
N TYR A 116 -2.74 -5.44 2.99
CA TYR A 116 -2.95 -4.38 2.01
C TYR A 116 -1.75 -4.35 1.07
N GLN A 117 -2.00 -4.29 -0.24
CA GLN A 117 -0.98 -4.11 -1.26
C GLN A 117 -1.40 -2.92 -2.13
N ARG A 118 -0.59 -1.85 -2.14
CA ARG A 118 -0.87 -0.60 -2.85
C ARG A 118 0.10 -0.39 -3.99
N PHE A 119 -0.42 0.09 -5.10
CA PHE A 119 0.36 0.49 -6.27
C PHE A 119 -0.17 1.83 -6.79
N ALA A 120 0.73 2.66 -7.28
CA ALA A 120 0.39 3.92 -7.94
C ALA A 120 1.38 4.18 -9.09
N LYS A 121 0.85 4.59 -10.22
CA LYS A 121 1.56 5.04 -11.43
C LYS A 121 1.18 6.49 -11.66
N GLY A 122 2.10 7.39 -11.31
CA GLY A 122 1.90 8.84 -11.37
C GLY A 122 1.49 9.43 -10.04
N ASN A 123 0.73 10.54 -10.10
CA ASN A 123 0.54 11.44 -8.96
C ASN A 123 -0.56 11.02 -8.00
N VAL A 124 -1.46 10.12 -8.39
CA VAL A 124 -2.66 9.80 -7.61
C VAL A 124 -2.57 8.39 -7.06
N SER A 125 -2.80 8.25 -5.75
CA SER A 125 -2.84 6.98 -5.04
C SER A 125 -4.20 6.76 -4.39
N ILE A 126 -4.56 5.50 -4.15
CA ILE A 126 -5.67 5.16 -3.27
C ILE A 126 -5.11 5.20 -1.85
N LEU A 127 -5.56 6.15 -1.04
CA LEU A 127 -5.07 6.38 0.33
C LEU A 127 -5.79 5.49 1.33
N GLU A 128 -7.12 5.38 1.23
CA GLU A 128 -7.93 4.69 2.23
C GLU A 128 -9.19 4.09 1.61
N THR A 129 -9.65 2.98 2.18
CA THR A 129 -10.97 2.43 1.91
C THR A 129 -11.63 2.08 3.23
N SER A 130 -12.89 2.46 3.39
CA SER A 130 -13.67 2.15 4.59
C SER A 130 -13.78 0.63 4.78
N SER A 131 -13.55 0.15 6.01
CA SER A 131 -13.75 -1.24 6.42
C SER A 131 -15.20 -1.69 6.34
N GLU A 132 -16.14 -0.75 6.38
CA GLU A 132 -17.59 -0.94 6.24
C GLU A 132 -18.09 -0.64 4.82
N GLY A 133 -17.19 -0.32 3.88
CA GLY A 133 -17.56 -0.01 2.50
C GLY A 133 -18.26 1.35 2.33
N LYS A 134 -18.17 2.27 3.31
CA LYS A 134 -18.88 3.56 3.24
C LYS A 134 -18.24 4.60 2.32
N TYR A 135 -16.92 4.55 2.16
CA TYR A 135 -16.17 5.51 1.36
C TYR A 135 -14.83 4.97 0.86
N ILE A 136 -14.25 5.69 -0.11
CA ILE A 136 -12.90 5.51 -0.62
C ILE A 136 -12.22 6.89 -0.67
N VAL A 137 -10.95 6.98 -0.31
CA VAL A 137 -10.17 8.22 -0.35
C VAL A 137 -9.03 8.07 -1.35
N LEU A 138 -8.93 9.03 -2.26
CA LEU A 138 -7.76 9.21 -3.13
C LEU A 138 -6.93 10.38 -2.64
N GLU A 139 -5.63 10.34 -2.94
CA GLU A 139 -4.67 11.40 -2.63
C GLU A 139 -3.82 11.70 -3.86
N ASN A 140 -3.60 12.99 -4.13
CA ASN A 140 -2.51 13.41 -5.00
C ASN A 140 -1.24 13.55 -4.16
N THR A 141 -0.31 12.61 -4.35
CA THR A 141 0.96 12.53 -3.60
C THR A 141 2.03 13.46 -4.15
N HIS A 142 1.79 14.12 -5.28
CA HIS A 142 2.74 15.08 -5.85
C HIS A 142 2.71 16.39 -5.05
N ARG A 143 3.90 16.95 -4.78
CA ARG A 143 4.08 18.12 -3.91
C ARG A 143 3.57 19.43 -4.51
N SER A 144 3.64 19.58 -5.83
CA SER A 144 3.34 20.85 -6.52
C SER A 144 2.55 20.76 -7.82
N LYS A 145 2.20 19.56 -8.30
CA LYS A 145 1.53 19.35 -9.59
C LYS A 145 0.11 18.87 -9.35
N GLU A 146 -0.85 19.59 -9.92
CA GLU A 146 -2.25 19.16 -9.93
C GLU A 146 -2.44 18.01 -10.93
N GLU A 147 -3.36 17.10 -10.62
CA GLU A 147 -3.70 16.00 -11.52
C GLU A 147 -5.17 16.15 -11.96
N PRO A 148 -5.42 16.39 -13.27
CA PRO A 148 -6.77 16.34 -13.81
C PRO A 148 -7.25 14.88 -13.87
N ILE A 149 -8.11 14.49 -12.94
CA ILE A 149 -8.68 13.14 -12.84
C ILE A 149 -10.14 13.07 -13.30
N GLY A 150 -10.65 14.12 -13.96
CA GLY A 150 -12.01 14.10 -14.47
C GLY A 150 -12.24 12.98 -15.48
N GLU A 151 -13.41 12.35 -15.44
CA GLU A 151 -13.78 11.15 -16.21
C GLU A 151 -12.92 9.89 -15.94
N TRP A 152 -12.00 9.93 -14.97
CA TRP A 152 -11.33 8.72 -14.50
C TRP A 152 -12.35 7.80 -13.81
N LYS A 153 -12.06 6.51 -13.80
CA LYS A 153 -12.96 5.48 -13.26
C LYS A 153 -12.33 4.79 -12.06
N LEU A 154 -13.03 4.83 -10.93
CA LEU A 154 -12.73 4.03 -9.76
C LEU A 154 -13.54 2.74 -9.83
N ARG A 155 -12.85 1.61 -9.95
CA ARG A 155 -13.43 0.28 -10.10
C ARG A 155 -13.14 -0.57 -8.87
N ARG A 156 -14.18 -1.13 -8.25
CA ARG A 156 -14.05 -1.98 -7.07
C ARG A 156 -14.61 -3.36 -7.32
N ARG A 157 -13.76 -4.37 -7.11
CA ARG A 157 -14.03 -5.81 -7.27
C ARG A 157 -13.99 -6.47 -5.90
N ILE A 158 -14.99 -7.28 -5.59
CA ILE A 158 -15.17 -7.87 -4.26
C ILE A 158 -15.54 -9.33 -4.44
N ASP A 159 -14.69 -10.25 -4.03
CA ASP A 159 -14.99 -11.69 -3.97
C ASP A 159 -15.62 -12.26 -5.26
N GLY A 160 -15.22 -11.76 -6.43
CA GLY A 160 -15.76 -12.18 -7.74
C GLY A 160 -17.20 -11.73 -8.03
N ARG A 161 -17.79 -10.86 -7.21
CA ARG A 161 -19.13 -10.29 -7.41
C ARG A 161 -19.12 -9.16 -8.46
N ARG A 162 -20.31 -8.63 -8.77
CA ARG A 162 -20.50 -7.46 -9.65
C ARG A 162 -19.55 -6.33 -9.26
N GLU A 163 -18.89 -5.76 -10.27
CA GLU A 163 -17.99 -4.64 -10.09
C GLU A 163 -18.76 -3.34 -9.84
N ILE A 164 -18.29 -2.55 -8.87
CA ILE A 164 -18.78 -1.20 -8.62
C ILE A 164 -17.89 -0.23 -9.39
N VAL A 165 -18.49 0.66 -10.18
CA VAL A 165 -17.74 1.62 -11.01
C VAL A 165 -18.25 3.03 -10.77
N TYR A 166 -17.40 3.87 -10.19
CA TYR A 166 -17.61 5.30 -10.05
C TYR A 166 -16.81 6.06 -11.10
N THR A 167 -17.40 7.07 -11.74
CA THR A 167 -16.72 7.94 -12.71
C THR A 167 -16.64 9.35 -12.16
N PHE A 168 -15.44 9.95 -12.16
CA PHE A 168 -15.25 11.31 -11.67
C PHE A 168 -15.94 12.35 -12.57
N PRO A 169 -16.44 13.47 -12.01
CA PRO A 169 -16.97 14.58 -12.79
C PRO A 169 -15.95 15.08 -13.83
N ARG A 170 -16.45 15.48 -15.01
CA ARG A 170 -15.63 15.72 -16.21
C ARG A 170 -14.43 16.64 -16.01
N ASP A 171 -14.59 17.68 -15.22
CA ASP A 171 -13.59 18.74 -15.01
C ASP A 171 -12.93 18.66 -13.63
N PHE A 172 -12.99 17.50 -12.97
CA PHE A 172 -12.42 17.33 -11.63
C PHE A 172 -10.88 17.35 -11.66
N VAL A 173 -10.28 18.20 -10.83
CA VAL A 173 -8.83 18.34 -10.67
C VAL A 173 -8.45 18.11 -9.21
N LEU A 174 -7.54 17.15 -8.96
CA LEU A 174 -7.03 16.88 -7.63
C LEU A 174 -5.73 17.68 -7.41
N ARG A 175 -5.82 18.69 -6.54
CA ARG A 175 -4.71 19.60 -6.22
C ARG A 175 -3.54 18.89 -5.52
N PRO A 176 -2.30 19.44 -5.59
CA PRO A 176 -1.13 18.81 -4.98
C PRO A 176 -1.28 18.60 -3.48
N GLY A 177 -0.92 17.43 -2.97
CA GLY A 177 -1.03 17.07 -1.55
C GLY A 177 -2.46 17.08 -1.00
N LYS A 178 -3.49 17.12 -1.86
CA LYS A 178 -4.89 17.10 -1.46
C LYS A 178 -5.51 15.73 -1.68
N THR A 179 -6.57 15.49 -0.94
CA THR A 179 -7.37 14.27 -1.00
C THR A 179 -8.77 14.57 -1.51
N VAL A 180 -9.41 13.53 -2.03
CA VAL A 180 -10.85 13.53 -2.31
C VAL A 180 -11.45 12.27 -1.71
N LYS A 181 -12.51 12.43 -0.93
CA LYS A 181 -13.28 11.32 -0.35
C LYS A 181 -14.55 11.09 -1.16
N ILE A 182 -14.72 9.88 -1.65
CA ILE A 182 -15.91 9.45 -2.38
C ILE A 182 -16.75 8.61 -1.43
N TRP A 183 -17.92 9.12 -1.06
CA TRP A 183 -18.90 8.44 -0.23
C TRP A 183 -19.85 7.61 -1.09
N ALA A 184 -20.28 6.47 -0.57
CA ALA A 184 -21.46 5.79 -1.09
C ALA A 184 -22.73 6.60 -0.75
N ASN A 185 -23.82 6.33 -1.45
CA ASN A 185 -25.08 7.03 -1.27
C ASN A 185 -25.57 6.96 0.19
N GLY A 186 -26.02 8.09 0.73
CA GLY A 186 -26.52 8.19 2.12
C GLY A 186 -25.46 8.12 3.24
N HIS A 187 -24.17 7.98 2.93
CA HIS A 187 -23.12 7.83 3.96
C HIS A 187 -22.27 9.07 4.23
N GLY A 188 -22.44 10.14 3.45
CA GLY A 188 -21.69 11.38 3.63
C GLY A 188 -22.33 12.58 2.93
N ILE A 189 -21.65 13.72 2.99
CA ILE A 189 -22.12 14.99 2.43
C ILE A 189 -21.43 15.24 1.09
N HIS A 190 -22.20 15.61 0.07
CA HIS A 190 -21.66 16.06 -1.21
C HIS A 190 -21.13 17.49 -1.07
N SER A 191 -19.81 17.65 -1.01
CA SER A 191 -19.13 18.93 -0.86
C SER A 191 -17.84 18.97 -1.71
N PRO A 192 -17.97 19.11 -3.05
CA PRO A 192 -16.81 19.17 -3.93
C PRO A 192 -15.90 20.38 -3.63
N PRO A 193 -14.57 20.27 -3.84
CA PRO A 193 -13.88 19.12 -4.41
C PRO A 193 -13.52 18.04 -3.37
N ASP A 194 -13.56 18.36 -2.07
CA ASP A 194 -12.99 17.49 -1.03
C ASP A 194 -13.84 16.23 -0.77
N GLN A 195 -15.16 16.31 -0.99
CA GLN A 195 -16.09 15.21 -0.77
C GLN A 195 -17.07 15.06 -1.93
N LEU A 196 -17.15 13.85 -2.49
CA LEU A 196 -18.09 13.47 -3.53
C LEU A 196 -19.02 12.38 -2.98
N VAL A 197 -20.21 12.26 -3.55
CA VAL A 197 -21.18 11.21 -3.21
C VAL A 197 -21.50 10.48 -4.50
N TYR A 198 -21.40 9.15 -4.46
CA TYR A 198 -21.80 8.29 -5.55
C TYR A 198 -23.23 7.80 -5.31
N GLU A 199 -24.19 8.45 -5.98
CA GLU A 199 -25.62 8.14 -5.84
C GLU A 199 -26.02 6.77 -6.43
N GLY A 200 -25.17 6.16 -7.25
CA GLY A 200 -25.47 4.90 -7.92
C GLY A 200 -25.32 3.64 -7.06
N GLU A 201 -24.68 3.72 -5.89
CA GLU A 201 -24.52 2.60 -4.98
C GLU A 201 -24.59 3.07 -3.52
N ASP A 202 -25.39 2.38 -2.70
CA ASP A 202 -25.50 2.64 -1.26
C ASP A 202 -24.28 2.11 -0.47
N THR A 203 -23.39 1.35 -1.10
CA THR A 203 -22.14 0.88 -0.48
C THR A 203 -21.07 0.58 -1.53
N PHE A 204 -19.80 0.82 -1.19
CA PHE A 204 -18.64 0.28 -1.90
C PHE A 204 -18.34 -1.18 -1.54
N GLY A 205 -19.11 -1.78 -0.62
CA GLY A 205 -19.05 -3.18 -0.25
C GLY A 205 -17.83 -3.60 0.57
N VAL A 206 -17.96 -4.77 1.17
CA VAL A 206 -16.98 -5.43 2.05
C VAL A 206 -16.80 -6.89 1.61
N GLY A 207 -15.59 -7.43 1.80
CA GLY A 207 -15.28 -8.80 1.40
C GLY A 207 -13.90 -9.27 1.84
N TYR A 208 -13.55 -10.50 1.50
CA TYR A 208 -12.30 -11.14 1.88
C TYR A 208 -11.16 -10.82 0.92
N ASN A 209 -11.44 -10.71 -0.37
CA ASN A 209 -10.50 -10.32 -1.41
C ASN A 209 -11.09 -9.16 -2.20
N VAL A 210 -10.66 -7.96 -1.86
CA VAL A 210 -11.14 -6.70 -2.43
C VAL A 210 -10.03 -6.07 -3.25
N GLN A 211 -10.34 -5.67 -4.48
CA GLN A 211 -9.45 -4.90 -5.33
C GLN A 211 -10.12 -3.59 -5.71
N THR A 212 -9.51 -2.46 -5.35
CA THR A 212 -9.92 -1.13 -5.78
C THR A 212 -8.88 -0.62 -6.78
N ILE A 213 -9.32 -0.17 -7.96
CA ILE A 213 -8.44 0.23 -9.06
C ILE A 213 -8.91 1.56 -9.62
N LEU A 214 -7.97 2.47 -9.86
CA LEU A 214 -8.22 3.75 -10.52
C LEU A 214 -7.70 3.68 -11.97
N TYR A 215 -8.57 3.99 -12.92
CA TYR A 215 -8.27 4.03 -14.35
C TYR A 215 -8.38 5.45 -14.89
N ASN A 216 -7.45 5.86 -15.76
CA ASN A 216 -7.58 7.10 -16.51
C ASN A 216 -8.57 6.97 -17.69
N ARG A 217 -8.73 8.05 -18.47
CA ARG A 217 -9.61 8.09 -19.66
C ARG A 217 -9.22 7.09 -20.76
N GLU A 218 -7.95 6.72 -20.81
CA GLU A 218 -7.39 5.75 -21.77
C GLU A 218 -7.54 4.29 -21.29
N ASN A 219 -8.21 4.08 -20.14
CA ASN A 219 -8.31 2.79 -19.44
C ASN A 219 -6.96 2.22 -18.96
N GLU A 220 -5.95 3.07 -18.77
CA GLU A 220 -4.72 2.68 -18.09
C GLU A 220 -4.93 2.63 -16.57
N GLU A 221 -4.42 1.60 -15.92
CA GLU A 221 -4.36 1.55 -14.46
C GLU A 221 -3.36 2.58 -13.92
N ARG A 222 -3.88 3.49 -13.08
CA ARG A 222 -3.10 4.56 -12.44
C ARG A 222 -2.86 4.30 -10.97
N ALA A 223 -3.73 3.56 -10.29
CA ALA A 223 -3.48 3.10 -8.93
C ALA A 223 -4.30 1.85 -8.64
N SER A 224 -3.81 1.01 -7.74
CA SER A 224 -4.59 -0.10 -7.21
C SER A 224 -4.31 -0.35 -5.73
N LEU A 225 -5.32 -0.86 -5.05
CA LEU A 225 -5.27 -1.34 -3.69
C LEU A 225 -5.91 -2.72 -3.64
N ILE A 226 -5.13 -3.72 -3.24
CA ILE A 226 -5.60 -5.08 -2.94
C ILE A 226 -5.68 -5.22 -1.43
N GLN A 227 -6.86 -5.54 -0.92
CA GLN A 227 -7.11 -5.86 0.48
C GLN A 227 -7.50 -7.33 0.59
N ARG A 228 -6.77 -8.09 1.40
CA ARG A 228 -7.07 -9.49 1.70
C ARG A 228 -7.28 -9.67 3.20
N SER A 229 -8.40 -10.26 3.60
CA SER A 229 -8.69 -10.61 4.99
C SER A 229 -8.65 -12.13 5.15
N SER A 230 -7.85 -12.60 6.12
CA SER A 230 -7.91 -14.00 6.54
C SER A 230 -9.01 -14.16 7.59
N GLY A 231 -10.22 -14.53 7.16
CA GLY A 231 -11.25 -15.11 8.04
C GLY A 231 -11.43 -16.58 7.69
N ARG A 232 -11.34 -17.47 8.69
CA ARG A 232 -11.76 -18.87 8.53
C ARG A 232 -13.27 -18.90 8.26
N GLN A 233 -13.71 -19.80 7.37
CA GLN A 233 -15.07 -20.35 7.40
C GLN A 233 -15.30 -21.08 8.72
#